data_AF-A0A3M2B5V3-F1
#
_entry.id   AF-A0A3M2B5V3-F1
#
_cell.length_a   1.000
_cell.length_b   1.000
_cell.length_c   1.000
_cell.angle_alpha   90.00
_cell.angle_beta   90.00
_cell.angle_gamma   90.00
#
_symmetry.space_group_name_H-M   'P 1'
#
loop_
_entity.id
_entity.type
_entity.pdbx_description
1 polymer ?
#
loop_
_entity_poly.entity_id
_entity_poly.type
_entity_poly.pdbx_seq_one_letter_code
_entity_poly.pdbx_strand_id
1 'polypeptide(L)'
;MQHDPRTTYAKASDIKGRTSLEYRLDMKRKAIAELEAMTWIEDILKEQYHGKEVRVEKSGGDRFLWFLRRGGVSREPDYIAHMGEQQKKIEFQYAEKESLDFYDFKITKVVSGKKRTPRSDVLFLYIDKPRCKYALLNAEWIHQNAKIDEVPAWRTQAYRVPADKFQKLLVEDEKLKPLIESIDAKNALLRFQGELYQRMRDNLQAKIEETVVSKTTFSIVPETLEGFFEACFILSVIEKCPQQINSWLEQGLRHGFSSLAQAFMAAFSLDFLYFCLSSTEGVEPSRIAHRLKQLSSFVDAHFNNDGSYSSRDGNLPCEETRYALFVVNIVEDIIQDMLHYYAEALPEGERPEPIRRIFQSLRDPLRTAQYVRQSCIPEA
;
A
#
# COMPACT_ATOMS: atom_id res chain seq x y z
N MET A 1 -12.20 24.25 -0.12
CA MET A 1 -12.42 22.82 -0.44
C MET A 1 -13.11 22.18 0.75
N GLN A 2 -14.27 21.54 0.54
CA GLN A 2 -14.95 20.77 1.58
C GLN A 2 -14.17 19.47 1.77
N HIS A 3 -13.60 19.24 2.95
CA HIS A 3 -12.83 18.03 3.22
C HIS A 3 -13.77 16.81 3.23
N ASP A 4 -13.41 15.77 2.46
CA ASP A 4 -14.14 14.49 2.47
C ASP A 4 -14.16 13.93 3.91
N PRO A 5 -15.34 13.59 4.47
CA PRO A 5 -15.46 13.00 5.80
C PRO A 5 -14.60 11.75 6.01
N ARG A 6 -14.33 10.95 4.97
CA ARG A 6 -13.50 9.74 5.02
C ARG A 6 -12.02 10.07 5.14
N THR A 7 -11.55 11.07 4.39
CA THR A 7 -10.19 11.60 4.48
C THR A 7 -9.98 12.36 5.79
N THR A 8 -11.01 13.07 6.26
CA THR A 8 -11.04 13.77 7.56
C THR A 8 -11.01 12.77 8.71
N TYR A 9 -11.78 11.68 8.62
CA TYR A 9 -11.76 10.60 9.59
C TYR A 9 -10.41 9.86 9.60
N ALA A 10 -9.79 9.61 8.45
CA ALA A 10 -8.42 9.09 8.40
C ALA A 10 -7.46 10.02 9.15
N LYS A 11 -7.42 11.32 8.80
CA LYS A 11 -6.59 12.32 9.51
C LYS A 11 -6.93 12.45 11.02
N ALA A 12 -8.16 12.15 11.43
CA ALA A 12 -8.64 12.33 12.81
C ALA A 12 -8.56 11.07 13.70
N SER A 13 -8.52 9.85 13.15
CA SER A 13 -8.83 8.62 13.92
C SER A 13 -7.64 7.77 14.39
N ASP A 14 -6.40 8.06 13.99
CA ASP A 14 -5.15 7.55 14.63
C ASP A 14 -3.88 8.27 14.11
N ILE A 15 -4.05 9.38 13.37
CA ILE A 15 -3.06 9.94 12.43
C ILE A 15 -2.81 11.43 12.73
N LYS A 16 -2.68 11.80 14.00
CA LYS A 16 -2.23 13.16 14.33
C LYS A 16 -0.72 13.26 14.07
N GLY A 17 -0.33 13.93 12.99
CA GLY A 17 1.05 14.34 12.73
C GLY A 17 1.78 13.69 11.56
N ARG A 18 1.13 12.82 10.77
CA ARG A 18 1.75 12.19 9.58
C ARG A 18 1.36 12.89 8.28
N THR A 19 2.27 12.92 7.33
CA THR A 19 2.03 13.36 5.94
C THR A 19 1.18 12.33 5.18
N SER A 20 0.59 12.74 4.05
CA SER A 20 -0.21 11.85 3.20
C SER A 20 0.60 10.67 2.64
N LEU A 21 1.92 10.81 2.47
CA LEU A 21 2.81 9.78 1.95
C LEU A 21 3.18 8.75 3.03
N GLU A 22 3.51 9.19 4.24
CA GLU A 22 3.74 8.29 5.38
C GLU A 22 2.49 7.46 5.69
N TYR A 23 1.31 8.08 5.57
CA TYR A 23 0.07 7.36 5.74
C TYR A 23 -0.15 6.29 4.66
N ARG A 24 0.08 6.63 3.39
CA ARG A 24 -0.01 5.68 2.27
C ARG A 24 0.95 4.49 2.47
N LEU A 25 2.16 4.75 2.97
CA LEU A 25 3.15 3.71 3.28
C LEU A 25 2.60 2.68 4.30
N ASP A 26 2.06 3.17 5.42
CA ASP A 26 1.51 2.29 6.47
C ASP A 26 0.31 1.47 5.98
N MET A 27 -0.56 2.08 5.17
CA MET A 27 -1.72 1.37 4.61
C MET A 27 -1.29 0.30 3.60
N LYS A 28 -0.26 0.56 2.78
CA LYS A 28 0.29 -0.43 1.85
C LYS A 28 0.82 -1.67 2.56
N ARG A 29 1.44 -1.52 3.73
CA ARG A 29 1.94 -2.65 4.51
C ARG A 29 0.83 -3.64 4.88
N LYS A 30 -0.33 -3.14 5.34
CA LYS A 30 -1.50 -3.98 5.63
C LYS A 30 -2.04 -4.62 4.35
N ALA A 31 -2.19 -3.82 3.29
CA ALA A 31 -2.70 -4.28 2.00
C ALA A 31 -1.81 -5.36 1.35
N ILE A 32 -0.48 -5.31 1.49
CA ILE A 32 0.44 -6.37 1.02
C ILE A 32 0.04 -7.70 1.64
N ALA A 33 -0.06 -7.77 2.97
CA ALA A 33 -0.39 -9.02 3.65
C ALA A 33 -1.75 -9.55 3.21
N GLU A 34 -2.73 -8.66 3.07
CA GLU A 34 -4.08 -9.05 2.71
C GLU A 34 -4.22 -9.55 1.26
N LEU A 35 -3.59 -8.86 0.32
CA LEU A 35 -3.68 -9.20 -1.09
C LEU A 35 -2.88 -10.48 -1.40
N GLU A 36 -1.73 -10.67 -0.75
CA GLU A 36 -0.95 -11.91 -0.90
C GLU A 36 -1.69 -13.11 -0.30
N ALA A 37 -2.37 -12.95 0.84
CA ALA A 37 -3.06 -14.04 1.51
C ALA A 37 -4.31 -14.53 0.77
N MET A 38 -4.94 -13.72 -0.08
CA MET A 38 -6.27 -14.00 -0.64
C MET A 38 -6.40 -15.39 -1.29
N THR A 39 -5.44 -15.81 -2.13
CA THR A 39 -5.47 -17.13 -2.77
C THR A 39 -5.28 -18.26 -1.75
N TRP A 40 -4.39 -18.07 -0.79
CA TRP A 40 -4.18 -19.03 0.29
C TRP A 40 -5.42 -19.19 1.18
N ILE A 41 -6.13 -18.09 1.47
CA ILE A 41 -7.39 -18.10 2.23
C ILE A 41 -8.46 -18.92 1.49
N GLU A 42 -8.55 -18.77 0.17
CA GLU A 42 -9.48 -19.54 -0.63
C GLU A 42 -9.17 -21.04 -0.57
N ASP A 43 -7.89 -21.42 -0.66
CA ASP A 43 -7.44 -22.81 -0.55
C ASP A 43 -7.81 -23.44 0.81
N ILE A 44 -7.46 -22.80 1.93
CA ILE A 44 -7.76 -23.36 3.26
C ILE A 44 -9.26 -23.52 3.50
N LEU A 45 -10.08 -22.62 2.94
CA LEU A 45 -11.54 -22.71 3.07
C LEU A 45 -12.10 -23.83 2.17
N LYS A 46 -11.56 -24.03 0.96
CA LYS A 46 -11.96 -25.17 0.10
C LYS A 46 -11.70 -26.51 0.80
N GLU A 47 -10.56 -26.62 1.48
CA GLU A 47 -10.18 -27.81 2.23
C GLU A 47 -11.11 -28.04 3.42
N GLN A 48 -11.38 -27.01 4.23
CA GLN A 48 -12.25 -27.12 5.41
C GLN A 48 -13.73 -27.34 5.08
N TYR A 49 -14.21 -26.83 3.94
CA TYR A 49 -15.61 -26.91 3.54
C TYR A 49 -15.87 -27.96 2.43
N HIS A 50 -14.93 -28.89 2.24
CA HIS A 50 -15.06 -30.10 1.42
C HIS A 50 -15.61 -29.87 -0.01
N GLY A 51 -14.95 -29.02 -0.80
CA GLY A 51 -15.20 -28.95 -2.25
C GLY A 51 -16.45 -28.17 -2.68
N LYS A 52 -17.07 -27.40 -1.76
CA LYS A 52 -17.98 -26.32 -2.20
C LYS A 52 -17.21 -25.34 -3.09
N GLU A 53 -17.91 -24.74 -4.05
CA GLU A 53 -17.36 -23.60 -4.79
C GLU A 53 -17.14 -22.46 -3.80
N VAL A 54 -15.90 -22.35 -3.33
CA VAL A 54 -15.46 -21.26 -2.44
C VAL A 54 -14.78 -20.21 -3.30
N ARG A 55 -15.25 -18.97 -3.17
CA ARG A 55 -14.62 -17.79 -3.75
C ARG A 55 -14.39 -16.78 -2.66
N VAL A 56 -13.17 -16.28 -2.54
CA VAL A 56 -12.83 -15.22 -1.59
C VAL A 56 -12.64 -13.91 -2.35
N GLU A 57 -13.29 -12.86 -1.87
CA GLU A 57 -13.10 -11.52 -2.40
C GLU A 57 -12.75 -10.53 -1.29
N LYS A 58 -11.95 -9.51 -1.62
CA LYS A 58 -11.72 -8.38 -0.73
C LYS A 58 -13.00 -7.54 -0.63
N SER A 59 -13.46 -7.32 0.60
CA SER A 59 -14.70 -6.57 0.88
C SER A 59 -14.47 -5.27 1.64
N GLY A 60 -13.33 -5.12 2.29
CA GLY A 60 -12.98 -3.97 3.13
C GLY A 60 -12.58 -2.73 2.34
N GLY A 61 -12.14 -1.70 3.05
CA GLY A 61 -11.51 -0.49 2.48
C GLY A 61 -10.34 -0.78 1.51
N ASP A 62 -9.88 -2.01 1.42
CA ASP A 62 -8.71 -2.44 0.64
C ASP A 62 -9.05 -3.04 -0.74
N ARG A 63 -10.17 -2.67 -1.38
CA ARG A 63 -10.29 -2.74 -2.85
C ARG A 63 -9.40 -1.69 -3.54
N PHE A 64 -8.16 -1.54 -3.06
CA PHE A 64 -7.26 -0.40 -3.31
C PHE A 64 -7.89 0.97 -2.99
N LEU A 65 -9.08 1.04 -2.36
CA LEU A 65 -9.83 2.29 -2.14
C LEU A 65 -8.99 3.31 -1.38
N TRP A 66 -8.07 2.90 -0.50
CA TRP A 66 -7.14 3.79 0.21
C TRP A 66 -6.12 4.52 -0.67
N PHE A 67 -5.74 3.92 -1.79
CA PHE A 67 -4.79 4.48 -2.76
C PHE A 67 -5.50 5.29 -3.84
N LEU A 68 -6.83 5.19 -3.88
CA LEU A 68 -7.65 6.00 -4.75
C LEU A 68 -7.70 7.44 -4.27
N ARG A 69 -7.83 8.34 -5.23
CA ARG A 69 -8.08 9.75 -4.97
C ARG A 69 -9.43 9.87 -4.27
N ARG A 70 -9.43 10.38 -3.03
CA ARG A 70 -10.59 10.43 -2.10
C ARG A 70 -10.96 9.09 -1.46
N GLY A 71 -10.01 8.17 -1.44
CA GLY A 71 -10.04 6.98 -0.63
C GLY A 71 -10.20 7.22 0.88
N GLY A 72 -10.63 6.19 1.61
CA GLY A 72 -10.62 6.23 3.06
C GLY A 72 -11.08 4.95 3.75
N VAL A 73 -11.08 4.99 5.08
CA VAL A 73 -11.41 3.85 5.96
C VAL A 73 -12.87 3.45 5.78
N SER A 74 -13.12 2.19 5.42
CA SER A 74 -14.46 1.59 5.53
C SER A 74 -14.58 0.72 6.79
N ARG A 75 -15.81 0.44 7.21
CA ARG A 75 -16.10 -0.45 8.36
C ARG A 75 -16.33 -1.91 7.93
N GLU A 76 -16.18 -2.20 6.65
CA GLU A 76 -16.40 -3.52 6.07
C GLU A 76 -15.36 -4.54 6.57
N PRO A 77 -15.65 -5.84 6.50
CA PRO A 77 -14.69 -6.89 6.85
C PRO A 77 -13.54 -6.92 5.83
N ASP A 78 -12.40 -7.51 6.19
CA ASP A 78 -11.28 -7.57 5.25
C ASP A 78 -11.66 -8.38 4.00
N TYR A 79 -12.33 -9.52 4.16
CA TYR A 79 -12.84 -10.35 3.04
C TYR A 79 -14.29 -10.77 3.21
N ILE A 80 -14.90 -11.16 2.10
CA ILE A 80 -16.10 -11.99 2.04
C ILE A 80 -15.74 -13.31 1.37
N ALA A 81 -16.06 -14.42 2.02
CA ALA A 81 -16.01 -15.75 1.43
C ALA A 81 -17.43 -16.19 1.03
N HIS A 82 -17.60 -16.50 -0.24
CA HIS A 82 -18.80 -17.10 -0.82
C HIS A 82 -18.62 -18.61 -0.85
N MET A 83 -19.55 -19.37 -0.27
CA MET A 83 -19.49 -20.83 -0.13
C MET A 83 -20.85 -21.42 -0.52
N GLY A 84 -21.12 -21.44 -1.83
CA GLY A 84 -22.47 -21.67 -2.36
C GLY A 84 -23.43 -20.55 -1.95
N GLU A 85 -24.56 -20.90 -1.33
CA GLU A 85 -25.55 -19.91 -0.85
C GLU A 85 -25.15 -19.20 0.44
N GLN A 86 -24.07 -19.63 1.09
CA GLN A 86 -23.60 -19.05 2.35
C GLN A 86 -22.50 -18.03 2.13
N GLN A 87 -22.55 -16.95 2.89
CA GLN A 87 -21.48 -15.95 2.95
C GLN A 87 -20.93 -15.86 4.36
N LYS A 88 -19.61 -15.76 4.48
CA LYS A 88 -18.92 -15.43 5.73
C LYS A 88 -18.05 -14.20 5.54
N LYS A 89 -18.05 -13.33 6.54
CA LYS A 89 -17.14 -12.20 6.64
C LYS A 89 -15.86 -12.66 7.30
N ILE A 90 -14.71 -12.24 6.81
CA ILE A 90 -13.41 -12.60 7.38
C ILE A 90 -12.69 -11.33 7.82
N GLU A 91 -12.31 -11.31 9.10
CA GLU A 91 -11.38 -10.33 9.66
C GLU A 91 -10.00 -10.97 9.72
N PHE A 92 -9.00 -10.31 9.15
CA PHE A 92 -7.65 -10.82 8.99
C PHE A 92 -6.66 -10.11 9.90
N GLN A 93 -5.85 -10.90 10.58
CA GLN A 93 -4.80 -10.43 11.47
C GLN A 93 -3.57 -11.29 11.35
N TYR A 94 -2.41 -10.71 11.66
CA TYR A 94 -1.17 -11.45 11.72
C TYR A 94 -0.28 -10.94 12.86
N ALA A 95 0.47 -11.84 13.47
CA ALA A 95 1.51 -11.55 14.45
C ALA A 95 2.88 -11.56 13.81
N GLU A 96 3.72 -10.61 14.19
CA GLU A 96 5.15 -10.58 13.83
C GLU A 96 6.06 -10.87 15.03
N LYS A 97 5.53 -10.90 16.25
CA LYS A 97 6.30 -11.13 17.49
C LYS A 97 6.17 -12.59 17.93
N GLU A 98 7.29 -13.22 18.25
CA GLU A 98 7.35 -14.62 18.71
C GLU A 98 6.65 -14.85 20.06
N SER A 99 6.81 -13.90 20.98
CA SER A 99 6.37 -14.02 22.38
C SER A 99 5.27 -13.01 22.70
N LEU A 100 4.06 -13.30 22.22
CA LEU A 100 2.86 -12.58 22.61
C LEU A 100 2.30 -13.18 23.90
N ASP A 101 1.98 -12.34 24.88
CA ASP A 101 1.21 -12.77 26.06
C ASP A 101 -0.28 -12.94 25.73
N PHE A 102 -0.77 -12.13 24.79
CA PHE A 102 -2.16 -12.09 24.35
C PHE A 102 -2.29 -11.90 22.85
N TYR A 103 -3.34 -12.50 22.29
CA TYR A 103 -3.84 -12.25 20.94
C TYR A 103 -5.09 -11.37 21.05
N ASP A 104 -5.00 -10.14 20.51
CA ASP A 104 -5.99 -9.09 20.74
C ASP A 104 -7.01 -8.99 19.58
N PHE A 105 -8.30 -8.82 19.91
CA PHE A 105 -9.40 -8.72 18.96
C PHE A 105 -10.30 -7.53 19.29
N LYS A 106 -10.55 -6.67 18.30
CA LYS A 106 -11.39 -5.48 18.50
C LYS A 106 -12.82 -5.88 18.88
N ILE A 107 -13.31 -5.33 20.00
CA ILE A 107 -14.65 -5.67 20.55
C ILE A 107 -15.75 -5.54 19.49
N THR A 108 -15.74 -4.45 18.72
CA THR A 108 -16.75 -4.15 17.70
C THR A 108 -16.76 -5.12 16.52
N LYS A 109 -15.69 -5.92 16.36
CA LYS A 109 -15.61 -6.95 15.31
C LYS A 109 -16.14 -8.29 15.84
N VAL A 110 -15.90 -8.60 17.12
CA VAL A 110 -16.32 -9.87 17.74
C VAL A 110 -17.81 -9.88 18.09
N VAL A 111 -18.32 -8.80 18.70
CA VAL A 111 -19.70 -8.75 19.20
C VAL A 111 -20.51 -7.62 18.58
N SER A 112 -21.83 -7.75 18.60
CA SER A 112 -22.79 -6.74 18.13
C SER A 112 -23.84 -6.41 19.19
N GLY A 113 -24.41 -5.21 19.08
CA GLY A 113 -25.49 -4.73 19.97
C GLY A 113 -25.05 -4.43 21.41
N LYS A 114 -25.99 -3.89 22.21
CA LYS A 114 -25.74 -3.52 23.61
C LYS A 114 -25.49 -4.74 24.51
N LYS A 115 -26.08 -5.88 24.16
CA LYS A 115 -25.93 -7.15 24.90
C LYS A 115 -24.63 -7.90 24.54
N ARG A 116 -23.79 -7.34 23.66
CA ARG A 116 -22.51 -7.93 23.22
C ARG A 116 -22.66 -9.38 22.75
N THR A 117 -23.62 -9.63 21.87
CA THR A 117 -23.85 -10.96 21.30
C THR A 117 -22.78 -11.25 20.24
N PRO A 118 -22.09 -12.40 20.29
CA PRO A 118 -21.09 -12.77 19.29
C PRO A 118 -21.67 -12.84 17.88
N ARG A 119 -20.89 -12.37 16.90
CA ARG A 119 -21.31 -12.34 15.49
C ARG A 119 -21.10 -13.70 14.85
N SER A 120 -22.19 -14.37 14.49
CA SER A 120 -22.15 -15.70 13.87
C SER A 120 -21.73 -15.69 12.40
N ASP A 121 -21.79 -14.53 11.74
CA ASP A 121 -21.44 -14.33 10.33
C ASP A 121 -19.95 -14.00 10.11
N VAL A 122 -19.16 -13.88 11.18
CA VAL A 122 -17.75 -13.45 11.13
C VAL A 122 -16.80 -14.59 11.52
N LEU A 123 -15.76 -14.77 10.71
CA LEU A 123 -14.59 -15.58 10.98
C LEU A 123 -13.37 -14.66 11.21
N PHE A 124 -12.51 -15.05 12.12
CA PHE A 124 -11.24 -14.40 12.39
C PHE A 124 -10.13 -15.31 11.90
N LEU A 125 -9.43 -14.86 10.87
CA LEU A 125 -8.25 -15.54 10.35
C LEU A 125 -7.01 -14.87 10.95
N TYR A 126 -6.19 -15.67 11.62
CA TYR A 126 -4.98 -15.20 12.27
C TYR A 126 -3.76 -15.96 11.76
N ILE A 127 -2.73 -15.26 11.32
CA ILE A 127 -1.42 -15.86 10.97
C ILE A 127 -0.41 -15.54 12.09
N ASP A 128 0.14 -16.57 12.73
CA ASP A 128 1.32 -16.47 13.58
C ASP A 128 2.56 -16.65 12.71
N LYS A 129 3.09 -15.52 12.18
CA LYS A 129 4.19 -15.55 11.22
C LYS A 129 5.44 -16.24 11.78
N PRO A 130 5.89 -15.94 13.01
CA PRO A 130 7.10 -16.58 13.53
C PRO A 130 7.02 -18.10 13.61
N ARG A 131 5.82 -18.65 13.89
CA ARG A 131 5.61 -20.09 13.94
C ARG A 131 5.25 -20.71 12.58
N CYS A 132 5.02 -19.91 11.55
CA CYS A 132 4.41 -20.34 10.28
C CYS A 132 3.10 -21.13 10.49
N LYS A 133 2.24 -20.65 11.40
CA LYS A 133 0.95 -21.29 11.71
C LYS A 133 -0.20 -20.32 11.55
N TYR A 134 -1.41 -20.85 11.46
CA TYR A 134 -2.62 -20.05 11.42
C TYR A 134 -3.73 -20.60 12.31
N ALA A 135 -4.72 -19.78 12.60
CA ALA A 135 -5.97 -20.20 13.23
C ALA A 135 -7.16 -19.54 12.52
N LEU A 136 -8.25 -20.29 12.39
CA LEU A 136 -9.54 -19.79 11.93
C LEU A 136 -10.56 -19.93 13.06
N LEU A 137 -11.09 -18.80 13.53
CA LEU A 137 -11.89 -18.75 14.75
C LEU A 137 -13.24 -18.11 14.47
N ASN A 138 -14.27 -18.57 15.17
CA ASN A 138 -15.55 -17.88 15.21
C ASN A 138 -15.57 -16.87 16.38
N ALA A 139 -16.45 -15.87 16.28
CA ALA A 139 -16.57 -14.85 17.31
C ALA A 139 -16.97 -15.40 18.69
N GLU A 140 -17.75 -16.49 18.71
CA GLU A 140 -18.22 -17.14 19.95
C GLU A 140 -17.04 -17.68 20.77
N TRP A 141 -16.10 -18.35 20.11
CA TRP A 141 -14.92 -18.91 20.76
C TRP A 141 -14.06 -17.81 21.39
N ILE A 142 -13.85 -16.70 20.67
CA ILE A 142 -13.12 -15.54 21.18
C ILE A 142 -13.84 -14.96 22.40
N HIS A 143 -15.16 -14.76 22.32
CA HIS A 143 -15.97 -14.22 23.40
C HIS A 143 -15.87 -15.05 24.69
N GLN A 144 -15.85 -16.38 24.57
CA GLN A 144 -15.78 -17.31 25.71
C GLN A 144 -14.36 -17.45 26.30
N ASN A 145 -13.32 -17.21 25.52
CA ASN A 145 -11.93 -17.50 25.91
C ASN A 145 -11.07 -16.27 26.19
N ALA A 146 -11.54 -15.08 25.83
CA ALA A 146 -10.85 -13.81 26.05
C ALA A 146 -11.27 -13.11 27.35
N LYS A 147 -10.43 -12.19 27.81
CA LYS A 147 -10.81 -11.15 28.78
C LYS A 147 -10.89 -9.81 28.07
N ILE A 148 -11.80 -8.93 28.50
CA ILE A 148 -11.82 -7.56 28.00
C ILE A 148 -10.88 -6.73 28.86
N ASP A 149 -9.86 -6.14 28.23
CA ASP A 149 -8.88 -5.30 28.90
C ASP A 149 -8.27 -4.30 27.91
N GLU A 150 -7.54 -3.32 28.43
CA GLU A 150 -6.86 -2.31 27.63
C GLU A 150 -5.72 -2.91 26.81
N VAL A 151 -5.63 -2.50 25.54
CA VAL A 151 -4.49 -2.78 24.66
C VAL A 151 -3.71 -1.47 24.52
N PRO A 152 -2.54 -1.32 25.18
CA PRO A 152 -1.80 -0.06 25.19
C PRO A 152 -1.47 0.47 23.80
N ALA A 153 -1.15 -0.44 22.87
CA ALA A 153 -0.85 -0.10 21.48
C ALA A 153 -2.03 0.54 20.73
N TRP A 154 -3.26 0.18 21.10
CA TRP A 154 -4.49 0.68 20.46
C TRP A 154 -5.19 1.78 21.28
N ARG A 155 -4.73 2.02 22.53
CA ARG A 155 -5.34 2.97 23.48
C ARG A 155 -6.84 2.76 23.64
N THR A 156 -7.27 1.50 23.58
CA THR A 156 -8.67 1.10 23.64
C THR A 156 -8.81 -0.30 24.21
N GLN A 157 -10.03 -0.66 24.61
CA GLN A 157 -10.34 -2.01 25.10
C GLN A 157 -10.48 -3.00 23.95
N ALA A 158 -9.93 -4.20 24.14
CA ALA A 158 -10.07 -5.32 23.22
C ALA A 158 -10.40 -6.61 23.97
N TYR A 159 -10.86 -7.62 23.24
CA TYR A 159 -10.81 -9.00 23.72
C TYR A 159 -9.37 -9.49 23.62
N ARG A 160 -8.77 -9.85 24.75
CA ARG A 160 -7.40 -10.36 24.84
C ARG A 160 -7.45 -11.85 25.16
N VAL A 161 -7.07 -12.69 24.20
CA VAL A 161 -7.00 -14.15 24.38
C VAL A 161 -5.60 -14.51 24.89
N PRO A 162 -5.48 -15.18 26.05
CA PRO A 162 -4.18 -15.65 26.55
C PRO A 162 -3.47 -16.57 25.53
N ALA A 163 -2.16 -16.40 25.38
CA ALA A 163 -1.38 -17.12 24.39
C ALA A 163 -1.42 -18.64 24.55
N ASP A 164 -1.43 -19.15 25.78
CA ASP A 164 -1.52 -20.58 26.09
C ASP A 164 -2.83 -21.23 25.61
N LYS A 165 -3.92 -20.45 25.55
CA LYS A 165 -5.20 -20.88 24.97
C LYS A 165 -5.17 -20.80 23.45
N PHE A 166 -4.68 -19.70 22.91
CA PHE A 166 -4.69 -19.43 21.47
C PHE A 166 -3.78 -20.39 20.71
N GLN A 167 -2.55 -20.61 21.21
CA GLN A 167 -1.53 -21.42 20.53
C GLN A 167 -1.95 -22.89 20.34
N LYS A 168 -2.88 -23.40 21.16
CA LYS A 168 -3.45 -24.75 21.03
C LYS A 168 -4.33 -24.92 19.78
N LEU A 169 -4.74 -23.83 19.15
CA LEU A 169 -5.60 -23.82 17.95
C LEU A 169 -4.79 -23.59 16.68
N LEU A 170 -3.49 -23.31 16.80
CA LEU A 170 -2.64 -23.04 15.67
C LEU A 170 -2.42 -24.32 14.86
N VAL A 171 -2.68 -24.22 13.56
CA VAL A 171 -2.52 -25.28 12.58
C VAL A 171 -1.33 -24.95 11.68
N GLU A 172 -0.54 -25.96 11.36
CA GLU A 172 0.57 -25.87 10.41
C GLU A 172 0.06 -25.94 8.97
N ASP A 173 0.68 -25.18 8.08
CA ASP A 173 0.43 -25.22 6.64
C ASP A 173 1.72 -24.86 5.91
N GLU A 174 2.25 -25.78 5.11
CA GLU A 174 3.49 -25.61 4.35
C GLU A 174 3.41 -24.44 3.35
N LYS A 175 2.20 -24.07 2.89
CA LYS A 175 1.99 -22.93 1.99
C LYS A 175 2.14 -21.58 2.70
N LEU A 176 2.10 -21.53 4.03
CA LEU A 176 2.28 -20.29 4.79
C LEU A 176 3.70 -19.74 4.66
N LYS A 177 4.72 -20.59 4.61
CA LYS A 177 6.11 -20.15 4.53
C LYS A 177 6.37 -19.30 3.27
N PRO A 178 6.10 -19.77 2.04
CA PRO A 178 6.30 -18.94 0.85
C PRO A 178 5.38 -17.70 0.82
N LEU A 179 4.18 -17.78 1.41
CA LEU A 179 3.30 -16.62 1.57
C LEU A 179 3.97 -15.54 2.46
N ILE A 180 4.47 -15.93 3.63
CA ILE A 180 5.16 -15.04 4.58
C ILE A 180 6.41 -14.45 3.94
N GLU A 181 7.21 -15.26 3.23
CA GLU A 181 8.38 -14.79 2.49
C GLU A 181 8.03 -13.72 1.44
N SER A 182 6.94 -13.91 0.69
CA SER A 182 6.43 -12.90 -0.27
C SER A 182 6.03 -11.60 0.43
N ILE A 183 5.26 -11.70 1.52
CA ILE A 183 4.82 -10.55 2.31
C ILE A 183 6.03 -9.77 2.85
N ASP A 184 7.02 -10.48 3.41
CA ASP A 184 8.21 -9.87 3.99
C ASP A 184 9.13 -9.25 2.94
N ALA A 185 9.26 -9.89 1.77
CA ALA A 185 9.97 -9.32 0.64
C ALA A 185 9.35 -7.99 0.21
N LYS A 186 8.04 -7.96 -0.02
CA LYS A 186 7.32 -6.76 -0.46
C LYS A 186 7.32 -5.66 0.60
N ASN A 187 7.21 -6.01 1.88
CA ASN A 187 7.34 -5.05 2.97
C ASN A 187 8.75 -4.44 3.04
N ALA A 188 9.79 -5.23 2.80
CA ALA A 188 11.16 -4.72 2.72
C ALA A 188 11.34 -3.73 1.56
N LEU A 189 10.82 -4.06 0.38
CA LEU A 189 10.82 -3.17 -0.79
C LEU A 189 10.04 -1.87 -0.53
N LEU A 190 8.85 -1.99 0.06
CA LEU A 190 7.99 -0.86 0.42
C LEU A 190 8.71 0.09 1.38
N ARG A 191 9.35 -0.45 2.42
CA ARG A 191 10.13 0.34 3.39
C ARG A 191 11.31 1.03 2.74
N PHE A 192 12.07 0.29 1.93
CA PHE A 192 13.27 0.79 1.27
C PHE A 192 12.96 1.95 0.32
N GLN A 193 11.89 1.86 -0.47
CA GLN A 193 11.47 2.98 -1.34
C GLN A 193 10.91 4.16 -0.54
N GLY A 194 10.26 3.92 0.60
CA GLY A 194 9.64 4.95 1.42
C GLY A 194 10.62 5.99 1.97
N GLU A 195 11.90 5.63 2.15
CA GLU A 195 12.96 6.55 2.56
C GLU A 195 13.20 7.69 1.56
N LEU A 196 12.82 7.50 0.29
CA LEU A 196 13.09 8.48 -0.76
C LEU A 196 12.43 9.83 -0.50
N TYR A 197 11.22 9.83 0.07
CA TYR A 197 10.52 11.08 0.40
C TYR A 197 11.27 11.91 1.43
N GLN A 198 11.76 11.26 2.51
CA GLN A 198 12.52 11.95 3.55
C GLN A 198 13.82 12.52 2.98
N ARG A 199 14.54 11.74 2.15
CA ARG A 199 15.75 12.23 1.48
C ARG A 199 15.49 13.44 0.58
N MET A 200 14.41 13.43 -0.19
CA MET A 200 14.05 14.58 -1.04
C MET A 200 13.68 15.81 -0.19
N ARG A 201 13.03 15.60 0.96
CA ARG A 201 12.74 16.67 1.91
C ARG A 201 14.01 17.26 2.50
N ASP A 202 14.94 16.42 2.93
CA ASP A 202 16.24 16.83 3.48
C ASP A 202 17.06 17.60 2.44
N ASN A 203 17.07 17.13 1.19
CA ASN A 203 17.73 17.81 0.07
C ASN A 203 17.13 19.20 -0.19
N LEU A 204 15.80 19.31 -0.22
CA LEU A 204 15.13 20.59 -0.39
C LEU A 204 15.43 21.54 0.78
N GLN A 205 15.41 21.02 2.02
CA GLN A 205 15.76 21.80 3.20
C GLN A 205 17.20 22.34 3.11
N ALA A 206 18.17 21.49 2.80
CA ALA A 206 19.57 21.88 2.63
C ALA A 206 19.73 22.97 1.55
N LYS A 207 19.06 22.82 0.40
CA LYS A 207 19.05 23.82 -0.68
C LYS A 207 18.51 25.17 -0.22
N ILE A 208 17.42 25.18 0.55
CA ILE A 208 16.82 26.41 1.10
C ILE A 208 17.78 27.06 2.11
N GLU A 209 18.33 26.28 3.04
CA GLU A 209 19.27 26.76 4.05
C GLU A 209 20.53 27.36 3.42
N GLU A 210 21.11 26.68 2.43
CA GLU A 210 22.26 27.17 1.67
C GLU A 210 21.94 28.49 0.98
N THR A 211 20.75 28.60 0.36
CA THR A 211 20.32 29.83 -0.29
C THR A 211 20.26 31.00 0.69
N VAL A 212 19.72 30.78 1.89
CA VAL A 212 19.65 31.80 2.96
C VAL A 212 21.03 32.20 3.44
N VAL A 213 21.91 31.22 3.72
CA VAL A 213 23.27 31.46 4.22
C VAL A 213 24.12 32.20 3.19
N SER A 214 24.06 31.75 1.93
CA SER A 214 24.80 32.33 0.81
C SER A 214 24.22 33.67 0.31
N LYS A 215 23.03 34.05 0.77
CA LYS A 215 22.28 35.24 0.32
C LYS A 215 22.06 35.25 -1.20
N THR A 216 21.85 34.07 -1.77
CA THR A 216 21.58 33.90 -3.20
C THR A 216 20.06 33.86 -3.48
N THR A 217 19.68 33.85 -4.74
CA THR A 217 18.28 33.75 -5.15
C THR A 217 17.87 32.28 -5.19
N PHE A 218 16.78 31.94 -4.50
CA PHE A 218 16.13 30.64 -4.68
C PHE A 218 15.24 30.70 -5.93
N SER A 219 15.61 29.97 -6.98
CA SER A 219 14.85 29.94 -8.25
C SER A 219 14.41 28.52 -8.59
N ILE A 220 13.17 28.40 -9.05
CA ILE A 220 12.60 27.18 -9.64
C ILE A 220 12.52 27.40 -11.16
N VAL A 221 13.05 26.46 -11.95
CA VAL A 221 13.08 26.51 -13.42
C VAL A 221 12.15 25.43 -13.99
N PRO A 222 10.83 25.70 -14.08
CA PRO A 222 9.81 24.68 -14.35
C PRO A 222 9.86 24.11 -15.78
N GLU A 223 10.67 24.68 -16.69
CA GLU A 223 10.91 24.15 -18.03
C GLU A 223 11.76 22.87 -18.00
N THR A 224 12.55 22.68 -16.96
CA THR A 224 13.32 21.45 -16.70
C THR A 224 12.47 20.45 -15.92
N LEU A 225 12.72 19.15 -16.08
CA LEU A 225 12.00 18.13 -15.31
C LEU A 225 12.32 18.29 -13.81
N GLU A 226 13.57 18.57 -13.49
CA GLU A 226 14.07 18.76 -12.13
C GLU A 226 13.35 19.94 -11.45
N GLY A 227 13.29 21.11 -12.12
CA GLY A 227 12.58 22.27 -11.58
C GLY A 227 11.06 22.09 -11.52
N PHE A 228 10.46 21.38 -12.49
CA PHE A 228 9.04 21.05 -12.44
C PHE A 228 8.71 20.11 -11.27
N PHE A 229 9.57 19.10 -11.04
CA PHE A 229 9.49 18.20 -9.89
C PHE A 229 9.63 18.98 -8.58
N GLU A 230 10.62 19.87 -8.45
CA GLU A 230 10.80 20.71 -7.25
C GLU A 230 9.53 21.53 -6.96
N ALA A 231 8.91 22.11 -7.98
CA ALA A 231 7.66 22.84 -7.84
C ALA A 231 6.52 21.95 -7.31
N CYS A 232 6.34 20.76 -7.91
CA CYS A 232 5.36 19.78 -7.47
C CYS A 232 5.64 19.30 -6.04
N PHE A 233 6.91 19.05 -5.71
CA PHE A 233 7.33 18.59 -4.40
C PHE A 233 7.07 19.64 -3.31
N ILE A 234 7.44 20.91 -3.55
CA ILE A 234 7.15 22.01 -2.62
C ILE A 234 5.64 22.13 -2.38
N LEU A 235 4.83 22.14 -3.44
CA LEU A 235 3.38 22.21 -3.35
C LEU A 235 2.80 21.03 -2.56
N SER A 236 3.34 19.82 -2.75
CA SER A 236 2.95 18.63 -2.00
C SER A 236 3.24 18.76 -0.50
N VAL A 237 4.41 19.33 -0.14
CA VAL A 237 4.85 19.51 1.25
C VAL A 237 3.96 20.53 1.97
N ILE A 238 3.56 21.60 1.31
CA ILE A 238 2.64 22.61 1.89
C ILE A 238 1.15 22.23 1.77
N GLU A 239 0.86 21.01 1.30
CA GLU A 239 -0.50 20.49 1.07
C GLU A 239 -1.38 21.42 0.20
N LYS A 240 -0.83 21.97 -0.88
CA LYS A 240 -1.56 22.83 -1.83
C LYS A 240 -1.54 22.25 -3.23
N CYS A 241 -2.70 22.25 -3.89
CA CYS A 241 -2.80 21.94 -5.32
C CYS A 241 -2.56 23.18 -6.19
N PRO A 242 -1.99 23.02 -7.40
CA PRO A 242 -1.97 24.10 -8.39
C PRO A 242 -3.38 24.61 -8.70
N GLN A 243 -3.51 25.92 -8.92
CA GLN A 243 -4.80 26.51 -9.31
C GLN A 243 -5.21 26.09 -10.75
N GLN A 244 -4.23 25.94 -11.65
CA GLN A 244 -4.45 25.54 -13.05
C GLN A 244 -4.02 24.08 -13.26
N ILE A 245 -4.68 23.15 -12.58
CA ILE A 245 -4.24 21.74 -12.52
C ILE A 245 -4.11 21.07 -13.90
N ASN A 246 -5.02 21.35 -14.84
CA ASN A 246 -4.98 20.76 -16.18
C ASN A 246 -3.73 21.18 -16.95
N SER A 247 -3.35 22.46 -16.90
CA SER A 247 -2.13 22.96 -17.55
C SER A 247 -0.87 22.36 -16.93
N TRP A 248 -0.83 22.18 -15.61
CA TRP A 248 0.28 21.53 -14.93
C TRP A 248 0.40 20.06 -15.31
N LEU A 249 -0.72 19.35 -15.38
CA LEU A 249 -0.70 17.95 -15.79
C LEU A 249 -0.26 17.79 -17.25
N GLU A 250 -0.73 18.66 -18.15
CA GLU A 250 -0.27 18.72 -19.52
C GLU A 250 1.25 18.90 -19.62
N GLN A 251 1.82 19.78 -18.79
CA GLN A 251 3.27 19.98 -18.70
C GLN A 251 3.97 18.73 -18.15
N GLY A 252 3.47 18.16 -17.06
CA GLY A 252 4.03 16.94 -16.45
C GLY A 252 4.05 15.75 -17.41
N LEU A 253 3.03 15.60 -18.25
CA LEU A 253 2.94 14.54 -19.26
C LEU A 253 3.92 14.75 -20.44
N ARG A 254 4.43 15.97 -20.66
CA ARG A 254 5.35 16.30 -21.77
C ARG A 254 6.82 16.07 -21.44
N HIS A 255 7.21 16.12 -20.17
CA HIS A 255 8.62 15.93 -19.82
C HIS A 255 9.12 14.54 -20.23
N GLY A 256 10.25 14.48 -20.92
CA GLY A 256 10.96 13.23 -21.18
C GLY A 256 11.70 12.73 -19.94
N PHE A 257 12.14 11.48 -19.97
CA PHE A 257 13.11 10.94 -19.02
C PHE A 257 14.04 9.98 -19.75
N SER A 258 15.32 9.98 -19.39
CA SER A 258 16.33 9.06 -19.90
C SER A 258 17.00 8.21 -18.81
N SER A 259 16.62 8.42 -17.54
CA SER A 259 17.18 7.75 -16.38
C SER A 259 16.12 7.36 -15.37
N LEU A 260 16.45 6.45 -14.45
CA LEU A 260 15.56 6.05 -13.36
C LEU A 260 15.30 7.21 -12.39
N ALA A 261 16.28 8.09 -12.17
CA ALA A 261 16.09 9.30 -11.35
C ALA A 261 15.06 10.25 -11.99
N GLN A 262 15.15 10.46 -13.30
CA GLN A 262 14.18 11.27 -14.05
C GLN A 262 12.81 10.58 -14.13
N ALA A 263 12.77 9.26 -14.32
CA ALA A 263 11.52 8.50 -14.28
C ALA A 263 10.83 8.63 -12.91
N PHE A 264 11.60 8.62 -11.82
CA PHE A 264 11.11 8.92 -10.48
C PHE A 264 10.50 10.32 -10.38
N MET A 265 11.21 11.36 -10.82
CA MET A 265 10.72 12.74 -10.79
C MET A 265 9.43 12.89 -11.59
N ALA A 266 9.36 12.29 -12.77
CA ALA A 266 8.17 12.27 -13.61
C ALA A 266 7.01 11.52 -12.95
N ALA A 267 7.25 10.35 -12.35
CA ALA A 267 6.23 9.56 -11.66
C ALA A 267 5.69 10.29 -10.41
N PHE A 268 6.57 10.89 -9.60
CA PHE A 268 6.17 11.69 -8.45
C PHE A 268 5.29 12.87 -8.87
N SER A 269 5.72 13.62 -9.89
CA SER A 269 4.98 14.78 -10.37
C SER A 269 3.62 14.38 -10.92
N LEU A 270 3.56 13.24 -11.65
CA LEU A 270 2.32 12.67 -12.12
C LEU A 270 1.40 12.26 -10.96
N ASP A 271 1.88 11.52 -9.95
CA ASP A 271 1.10 11.13 -8.77
C ASP A 271 0.48 12.35 -8.07
N PHE A 272 1.30 13.36 -7.79
CA PHE A 272 0.86 14.55 -7.09
C PHE A 272 -0.23 15.31 -7.87
N LEU A 273 -0.01 15.55 -9.16
CA LEU A 273 -0.96 16.27 -10.01
C LEU A 273 -2.23 15.45 -10.24
N TYR A 274 -2.07 14.14 -10.43
CA TYR A 274 -3.17 13.21 -10.51
C TYR A 274 -4.01 13.30 -9.24
N PHE A 275 -3.42 13.22 -8.05
CA PHE A 275 -4.13 13.34 -6.77
C PHE A 275 -4.93 14.65 -6.63
N CYS A 276 -4.44 15.74 -7.18
CA CYS A 276 -5.10 17.05 -7.14
C CYS A 276 -6.33 17.19 -8.05
N LEU A 277 -6.60 16.23 -8.95
CA LEU A 277 -7.77 16.28 -9.82
C LEU A 277 -9.07 16.05 -9.01
N SER A 278 -10.03 16.97 -9.14
CA SER A 278 -11.27 16.95 -8.35
C SER A 278 -12.42 16.15 -8.97
N SER A 279 -12.32 15.74 -10.22
CA SER A 279 -13.19 14.80 -10.95
C SER A 279 -12.80 14.85 -12.43
N THR A 280 -13.35 13.95 -13.23
CA THR A 280 -13.13 13.63 -14.66
C THR A 280 -13.01 14.77 -15.69
N GLU A 281 -13.05 16.05 -15.29
CA GLU A 281 -13.01 17.17 -16.23
C GLU A 281 -11.58 17.65 -16.52
N GLY A 282 -11.13 17.44 -17.76
CA GLY A 282 -10.04 18.20 -18.37
C GLY A 282 -8.83 17.40 -18.85
N VAL A 283 -8.79 16.09 -18.64
CA VAL A 283 -7.63 15.26 -19.04
C VAL A 283 -8.11 13.96 -19.66
N GLU A 284 -7.61 13.65 -20.85
CA GLU A 284 -7.87 12.38 -21.52
C GLU A 284 -7.20 11.21 -20.76
N PRO A 285 -7.98 10.28 -20.18
CA PRO A 285 -7.43 9.14 -19.43
C PRO A 285 -6.41 8.34 -20.25
N SER A 286 -6.64 8.23 -21.56
CA SER A 286 -5.74 7.59 -22.53
C SER A 286 -4.30 8.11 -22.47
N ARG A 287 -4.12 9.42 -22.29
CA ARG A 287 -2.76 10.02 -22.20
C ARG A 287 -2.05 9.64 -20.92
N ILE A 288 -2.80 9.56 -19.82
CA ILE A 288 -2.27 9.08 -18.54
C ILE A 288 -1.90 7.60 -18.69
N ALA A 289 -2.80 6.75 -19.23
CA ALA A 289 -2.54 5.33 -19.46
C ALA A 289 -1.28 5.11 -20.31
N HIS A 290 -1.13 5.88 -21.40
CA HIS A 290 0.07 5.84 -22.23
C HIS A 290 1.34 6.18 -21.44
N ARG A 291 1.28 7.23 -20.62
CA ARG A 291 2.41 7.65 -19.79
C ARG A 291 2.79 6.60 -18.74
N LEU A 292 1.82 5.96 -18.10
CA LEU A 292 2.05 4.86 -17.17
C LEU A 292 2.72 3.67 -17.85
N LYS A 293 2.29 3.34 -19.07
CA LYS A 293 2.91 2.28 -19.89
C LYS A 293 4.37 2.62 -20.24
N GLN A 294 4.67 3.87 -20.57
CA GLN A 294 6.05 4.33 -20.82
C GLN A 294 6.91 4.17 -19.56
N LEU A 295 6.45 4.64 -18.41
CA LEU A 295 7.17 4.51 -17.13
C LEU A 295 7.41 3.04 -16.76
N SER A 296 6.38 2.21 -16.84
CA SER A 296 6.49 0.77 -16.54
C SER A 296 7.49 0.06 -17.46
N SER A 297 7.42 0.32 -18.77
CA SER A 297 8.31 -0.30 -19.75
C SER A 297 9.76 0.15 -19.55
N PHE A 298 9.95 1.43 -19.24
CA PHE A 298 11.26 1.98 -18.96
C PHE A 298 11.89 1.35 -17.71
N VAL A 299 11.13 1.19 -16.63
CA VAL A 299 11.64 0.52 -15.42
C VAL A 299 11.99 -0.94 -15.70
N ASP A 300 11.12 -1.71 -16.37
CA ASP A 300 11.39 -3.13 -16.67
C ASP A 300 12.65 -3.31 -17.53
N ALA A 301 12.90 -2.39 -18.47
CA ALA A 301 14.08 -2.43 -19.33
C ALA A 301 15.41 -2.25 -18.58
N HIS A 302 15.39 -1.71 -17.36
CA HIS A 302 16.58 -1.46 -16.53
C HIS A 302 16.77 -2.50 -15.42
N PHE A 303 15.98 -3.58 -15.41
CA PHE A 303 16.16 -4.67 -14.47
C PHE A 303 17.43 -5.48 -14.80
N ASN A 304 18.27 -5.68 -13.78
CA ASN A 304 19.45 -6.53 -13.87
C ASN A 304 19.17 -7.92 -13.31
N ASN A 305 19.93 -8.90 -13.81
CA ASN A 305 19.79 -10.26 -13.36
C ASN A 305 20.06 -10.43 -11.86
N ASP A 306 20.82 -9.57 -11.18
CA ASP A 306 21.06 -9.68 -9.73
C ASP A 306 19.87 -9.21 -8.87
N GLY A 307 18.81 -8.66 -9.47
CA GLY A 307 17.68 -8.05 -8.77
C GLY A 307 17.79 -6.55 -8.59
N SER A 308 18.90 -5.93 -8.98
CA SER A 308 19.04 -4.48 -8.99
C SER A 308 18.38 -3.84 -10.21
N TYR A 309 18.20 -2.53 -10.17
CA TYR A 309 17.89 -1.72 -11.35
C TYR A 309 19.02 -0.72 -11.59
N SER A 310 19.39 -0.50 -12.86
CA SER A 310 20.38 0.52 -13.19
C SER A 310 20.18 1.13 -14.57
N SER A 311 20.31 2.47 -14.65
CA SER A 311 20.18 3.26 -15.87
C SER A 311 21.46 3.98 -16.27
N ARG A 312 22.62 3.31 -16.29
CA ARG A 312 23.92 3.77 -16.84
C ARG A 312 24.41 5.19 -16.49
N ASP A 313 23.75 5.89 -15.58
CA ASP A 313 23.91 7.33 -15.30
C ASP A 313 24.87 7.60 -14.12
N GLY A 314 25.70 6.62 -13.76
CA GLY A 314 26.69 6.74 -12.70
C GLY A 314 26.12 6.80 -11.27
N ASN A 315 24.79 6.73 -11.10
CA ASN A 315 24.17 6.58 -9.80
C ASN A 315 24.50 5.22 -9.16
N LEU A 316 24.51 5.17 -7.83
CA LEU A 316 24.71 3.91 -7.12
C LEU A 316 23.51 2.97 -7.40
N PRO A 317 23.75 1.68 -7.69
CA PRO A 317 22.69 0.71 -7.98
C PRO A 317 21.56 0.65 -6.93
N CYS A 318 21.87 0.90 -5.65
CA CYS A 318 20.86 1.00 -4.60
C CYS A 318 19.93 2.21 -4.75
N GLU A 319 20.44 3.37 -5.17
CA GLU A 319 19.62 4.55 -5.43
C GLU A 319 18.72 4.32 -6.65
N GLU A 320 19.28 3.76 -7.72
CA GLU A 320 18.52 3.44 -8.94
C GLU A 320 17.43 2.40 -8.70
N THR A 321 17.73 1.37 -7.90
CA THR A 321 16.73 0.40 -7.43
C THR A 321 15.62 1.08 -6.63
N ARG A 322 15.96 2.08 -5.79
CA ARG A 322 14.94 2.83 -5.03
C ARG A 322 14.02 3.64 -5.94
N TYR A 323 14.58 4.30 -6.96
CA TYR A 323 13.80 5.03 -7.96
C TYR A 323 12.86 4.10 -8.73
N ALA A 324 13.36 2.95 -9.19
CA ALA A 324 12.56 1.95 -9.90
C ALA A 324 11.36 1.48 -9.06
N LEU A 325 11.60 1.14 -7.80
CA LEU A 325 10.56 0.69 -6.86
C LEU A 325 9.51 1.78 -6.61
N PHE A 326 9.92 3.04 -6.47
CA PHE A 326 8.98 4.15 -6.32
C PHE A 326 8.09 4.29 -7.56
N VAL A 327 8.69 4.25 -8.76
CA VAL A 327 7.93 4.38 -10.02
C VAL A 327 6.91 3.26 -10.16
N VAL A 328 7.30 2.00 -9.92
CA VAL A 328 6.38 0.84 -9.98
C VAL A 328 5.23 1.02 -9.01
N ASN A 329 5.54 1.41 -7.77
CA ASN A 329 4.56 1.61 -6.72
C ASN A 329 3.50 2.67 -7.10
N ILE A 330 3.92 3.78 -7.72
CA ILE A 330 3.01 4.84 -8.19
C ILE A 330 2.21 4.40 -9.42
N VAL A 331 2.86 3.75 -10.39
CA VAL A 331 2.20 3.29 -11.60
C VAL A 331 1.04 2.34 -11.26
N GLU A 332 1.27 1.40 -10.34
CA GLU A 332 0.25 0.47 -9.89
C GLU A 332 -0.93 1.16 -9.21
N ASP A 333 -0.68 2.18 -8.37
CA ASP A 333 -1.73 2.95 -7.70
C ASP A 333 -2.61 3.71 -8.71
N ILE A 334 -1.97 4.40 -9.66
CA ILE A 334 -2.70 5.17 -10.67
C ILE A 334 -3.50 4.23 -11.58
N ILE A 335 -2.95 3.06 -11.95
CA ILE A 335 -3.71 2.05 -12.71
C ILE A 335 -4.98 1.63 -11.98
N GLN A 336 -4.90 1.36 -10.67
CA GLN A 336 -6.08 0.99 -9.88
C GLN A 336 -7.11 2.11 -9.82
N ASP A 337 -6.67 3.36 -9.65
CA ASP A 337 -7.57 4.52 -9.68
C ASP A 337 -8.22 4.74 -11.03
N MET A 338 -7.47 4.57 -12.11
CA MET A 338 -7.99 4.63 -13.46
C MET A 338 -9.06 3.57 -13.71
N LEU A 339 -8.81 2.33 -13.28
CA LEU A 339 -9.80 1.25 -13.41
C LEU A 339 -11.04 1.47 -12.54
N HIS A 340 -10.90 2.15 -11.42
CA HIS A 340 -12.05 2.46 -10.57
C HIS A 340 -12.91 3.60 -11.12
N TYR A 341 -12.29 4.71 -11.54
CA TYR A 341 -13.01 5.93 -11.92
C TYR A 341 -13.19 6.15 -13.43
N TYR A 342 -12.37 5.50 -14.27
CA TYR A 342 -12.31 5.77 -15.71
C TYR A 342 -12.43 4.50 -16.56
N ALA A 343 -12.77 3.34 -15.99
CA ALA A 343 -12.87 2.09 -16.75
C ALA A 343 -13.77 2.21 -17.98
N GLU A 344 -14.91 2.89 -17.87
CA GLU A 344 -15.86 3.11 -18.98
C GLU A 344 -15.37 4.14 -20.01
N ALA A 345 -14.53 5.09 -19.58
CA ALA A 345 -13.99 6.14 -20.45
C ALA A 345 -12.74 5.70 -21.22
N LEU A 346 -12.11 4.59 -20.83
CA LEU A 346 -10.94 4.03 -21.50
C LEU A 346 -11.37 3.06 -22.61
N PRO A 347 -10.89 3.23 -23.86
CA PRO A 347 -11.04 2.22 -24.90
C PRO A 347 -10.51 0.86 -24.45
N GLU A 348 -11.13 -0.24 -24.87
CA GLU A 348 -10.77 -1.59 -24.42
C GLU A 348 -9.28 -1.92 -24.64
N GLY A 349 -8.70 -1.48 -25.77
CA GLY A 349 -7.27 -1.68 -26.08
C GLY A 349 -6.30 -0.74 -25.33
N GLU A 350 -6.82 0.25 -24.60
CA GLU A 350 -6.03 1.21 -23.82
C GLU A 350 -6.22 1.04 -22.30
N ARG A 351 -7.18 0.20 -21.90
CA ARG A 351 -7.44 -0.10 -20.50
C ARG A 351 -6.25 -0.88 -19.93
N PRO A 352 -5.60 -0.39 -18.85
CA PRO A 352 -4.50 -1.11 -18.23
C PRO A 352 -5.00 -2.39 -17.55
N GLU A 353 -4.14 -3.39 -17.45
CA GLU A 353 -4.45 -4.63 -16.74
C GLU A 353 -4.66 -4.37 -15.23
N PRO A 354 -5.64 -5.04 -14.59
CA PRO A 354 -5.83 -4.91 -13.15
C PRO A 354 -4.61 -5.36 -12.33
N ILE A 355 -4.19 -4.49 -11.41
CA ILE A 355 -3.24 -4.79 -10.35
C ILE A 355 -3.99 -5.48 -9.20
N ARG A 356 -3.59 -6.69 -8.87
CA ARG A 356 -4.21 -7.53 -7.82
C ARG A 356 -3.31 -7.67 -6.59
N ARG A 357 -2.04 -7.30 -6.71
CA ARG A 357 -1.02 -7.37 -5.66
C ARG A 357 -0.12 -6.14 -5.75
N ILE A 358 0.41 -5.69 -4.63
CA ILE A 358 1.41 -4.60 -4.61
C ILE A 358 2.75 -5.16 -5.09
N PHE A 359 3.48 -4.40 -5.91
CA PHE A 359 4.67 -4.84 -6.65
C PHE A 359 4.40 -6.05 -7.57
N GLN A 360 3.21 -6.09 -8.18
CA GLN A 360 2.85 -7.07 -9.22
C GLN A 360 3.66 -6.86 -10.50
N SER A 361 3.99 -5.61 -10.83
CA SER A 361 4.70 -5.23 -12.06
C SER A 361 6.23 -5.39 -11.97
N LEU A 362 6.77 -5.78 -10.81
CA LEU A 362 8.19 -6.12 -10.72
C LEU A 362 8.46 -7.47 -11.41
N ARG A 363 9.57 -7.54 -12.16
CA ARG A 363 9.98 -8.76 -12.86
C ARG A 363 10.29 -9.90 -11.89
N ASP A 364 11.00 -9.61 -10.79
CA ASP A 364 11.29 -10.57 -9.73
C ASP A 364 11.32 -9.87 -8.36
N PRO A 365 10.18 -9.76 -7.66
CA PRO A 365 10.10 -9.05 -6.39
C PRO A 365 10.92 -9.74 -5.28
N LEU A 366 11.06 -11.06 -5.28
CA LEU A 366 11.84 -11.78 -4.27
C LEU A 366 13.33 -11.52 -4.43
N ARG A 367 13.82 -11.60 -5.67
CA ARG A 367 15.22 -11.32 -5.97
C ARG A 367 15.58 -9.85 -5.75
N THR A 368 14.70 -8.93 -6.11
CA THR A 368 14.87 -7.51 -5.81
C THR A 368 14.95 -7.28 -4.30
N ALA A 369 14.09 -7.93 -3.52
CA ALA A 369 14.13 -7.81 -2.06
C ALA A 369 15.41 -8.40 -1.45
N GLN A 370 15.90 -9.51 -2.00
CA GLN A 370 17.19 -10.09 -1.61
C GLN A 370 18.34 -9.11 -1.88
N TYR A 371 18.40 -8.54 -3.08
CA TYR A 371 19.40 -7.53 -3.43
C TYR A 371 19.36 -6.33 -2.48
N VAL A 372 18.17 -5.79 -2.20
CA VAL A 372 18.00 -4.66 -1.28
C VAL A 372 18.53 -4.99 0.12
N ARG A 373 18.20 -6.17 0.66
CA ARG A 373 18.64 -6.59 2.00
C ARG A 373 20.14 -6.81 2.10
N GLN A 374 20.75 -7.36 1.05
CA GLN A 374 22.18 -7.74 1.08
C GLN A 374 23.10 -6.57 0.70
N SER A 375 22.66 -5.69 -0.18
CA SER A 375 23.53 -4.69 -0.82
C SER A 375 23.20 -3.25 -0.43
N CYS A 376 21.99 -2.97 0.05
CA CYS A 376 21.51 -1.59 0.21
C CYS A 376 21.11 -1.21 1.64
N ILE A 377 20.82 -2.19 2.48
CA ILE A 377 20.55 -1.99 3.90
C ILE A 377 21.80 -2.47 4.63
N PRO A 378 22.56 -1.60 5.32
CA PRO A 378 23.68 -2.05 6.12
C PRO A 378 23.17 -3.06 7.16
N GLU A 379 23.83 -4.21 7.28
CA GLU A 379 23.64 -5.08 8.46
C GLU A 379 23.97 -4.23 9.69
N ALA A 380 22.98 -4.08 10.58
CA ALA A 380 23.12 -3.34 11.83
C ALA A 380 23.82 -4.18 12.90
#